data_AF-A0A6L2PXS8-F1
#
_entry.id   AF-A0A6L2PXS8-F1
#
_cell.length_a   1.000
_cell.length_b   1.000
_cell.length_c   1.000
_cell.angle_alpha   90.00
_cell.angle_beta   90.00
_cell.angle_gamma   90.00
#
_symmetry.space_group_name_H-M   'P 1'
#
loop_
_entity.id
_entity.type
_entity.pdbx_description
1 polymer ?
#
loop_
_entity_poly.entity_id
_entity_poly.type
_entity_poly.pdbx_seq_one_letter_code
_entity_poly.pdbx_strand_id
1 'polypeptide(L)'
;MLVESMNSVLVNRQLTAVENVEGFKCFLHCLYNRYNWMDEEGGFLLRNMKSSLEATRLDDFTADWLIFKCSAVHSSDRCDRAFKFTQCFWDETKEHYEDDNIAIKQREGVMHFRRTGRVCAVGTTSSLSFYPASLE
;
A
#
# COMPACT_ATOMS: atom_id res chain seq x y z
N MET A 1 -12.06 16.60 -1.19
CA MET A 1 -12.33 16.16 0.19
C MET A 1 -11.84 14.72 0.34
N LEU A 2 -10.52 14.44 0.27
CA LEU A 2 -10.09 13.09 -0.17
C LEU A 2 -8.79 12.53 0.44
N VAL A 3 -8.03 13.21 1.30
CA VAL A 3 -6.76 12.64 1.84
C VAL A 3 -6.93 12.05 3.24
N GLU A 4 -7.74 12.67 4.09
CA GLU A 4 -7.93 12.24 5.49
C GLU A 4 -8.67 10.88 5.60
N SER A 5 -9.67 10.64 4.75
CA SER A 5 -10.40 9.37 4.71
C SER A 5 -9.57 8.22 4.13
N MET A 6 -8.62 8.50 3.23
CA MET A 6 -7.76 7.46 2.65
C MET A 6 -6.65 7.07 3.62
N ASN A 7 -6.12 8.04 4.35
CA ASN A 7 -5.18 7.78 5.45
C ASN A 7 -5.84 6.96 6.57
N SER A 8 -7.10 7.24 6.93
CA SER A 8 -7.79 6.45 7.96
C SER A 8 -8.00 4.99 7.53
N VAL A 9 -8.22 4.72 6.24
CA VAL A 9 -8.32 3.35 5.69
C VAL A 9 -6.98 2.63 5.76
N LEU A 10 -5.88 3.29 5.41
CA LEU A 10 -4.53 2.71 5.51
C LEU A 10 -4.13 2.42 6.96
N VAL A 11 -4.53 3.28 7.90
CA VAL A 11 -4.25 3.10 9.33
C VAL A 11 -5.12 1.99 9.92
N ASN A 12 -6.41 1.96 9.61
CA ASN A 12 -7.36 1.03 10.23
C ASN A 12 -7.53 -0.29 9.49
N ARG A 13 -6.91 -0.45 8.31
CA ARG A 13 -7.02 -1.64 7.43
C ARG A 13 -8.48 -2.00 7.07
N GLN A 14 -9.33 -0.99 6.90
CA GLN A 14 -10.76 -1.18 6.58
C GLN A 14 -11.05 -0.79 5.12
N LEU A 15 -10.81 -1.71 4.20
CA LEU A 15 -11.10 -1.51 2.77
C LEU A 15 -12.59 -1.31 2.48
N THR A 16 -13.47 -1.83 3.34
CA THR A 16 -14.93 -1.77 3.20
C THR A 16 -15.53 -0.41 3.57
N ALA A 17 -14.77 0.45 4.26
CA ALA A 17 -15.24 1.78 4.68
C ALA A 17 -15.05 2.87 3.61
N VAL A 18 -14.58 2.50 2.41
CA VAL A 18 -14.29 3.43 1.33
C VAL A 18 -15.54 3.68 0.46
N GLU A 19 -16.05 4.91 0.47
CA GLU A 19 -17.18 5.30 -0.39
C GLU A 19 -16.81 5.36 -1.90
N ASN A 20 -15.56 5.72 -2.22
CA ASN A 20 -15.02 5.74 -3.58
C ASN A 20 -13.94 4.67 -3.78
N VAL A 21 -14.39 3.42 -3.94
CA VAL A 21 -13.53 2.24 -4.06
C VAL A 21 -12.54 2.38 -5.23
N GLU A 22 -13.00 2.83 -6.40
CA GLU A 22 -12.16 2.97 -7.59
C GLU A 22 -11.09 4.07 -7.41
N GLY A 23 -11.46 5.20 -6.82
CA GLY A 23 -10.51 6.26 -6.46
C GLY A 23 -9.44 5.78 -5.47
N PHE A 24 -9.83 4.92 -4.52
CA PHE A 24 -8.89 4.34 -3.55
C PHE A 24 -7.93 3.33 -4.15
N LYS A 25 -8.40 2.45 -5.03
CA LYS A 25 -7.53 1.54 -5.80
C LYS A 25 -6.43 2.31 -6.53
N CYS A 26 -6.79 3.40 -7.23
CA CYS A 26 -5.80 4.16 -7.98
C CYS A 26 -4.90 5.04 -7.10
N PHE A 27 -5.37 5.45 -5.93
CA PHE A 27 -4.50 6.07 -4.94
C PHE A 27 -3.42 5.11 -4.43
N LEU A 28 -3.76 3.83 -4.20
CA LEU A 28 -2.77 2.81 -3.84
C LEU A 28 -1.73 2.63 -4.95
N HIS A 29 -2.16 2.57 -6.22
CA HIS A 29 -1.21 2.51 -7.33
C HIS A 29 -0.29 3.75 -7.36
N CYS A 30 -0.82 4.96 -7.21
CA CYS A 30 -0.02 6.18 -7.11
C CYS A 30 0.99 6.11 -5.95
N LEU A 31 0.54 5.63 -4.80
CA LEU A 31 1.39 5.47 -3.62
C LEU A 31 2.54 4.50 -3.91
N TYR A 32 2.23 3.32 -4.44
CA TYR A 32 3.23 2.31 -4.75
C TYR A 32 4.20 2.75 -5.85
N ASN A 33 3.72 3.45 -6.87
CA ASN A 33 4.57 4.03 -7.89
C ASN A 33 5.59 5.01 -7.29
N ARG A 34 5.13 5.84 -6.36
CA ARG A 34 5.95 6.85 -5.73
C ARG A 34 7.01 6.31 -4.78
N TYR A 35 6.72 5.20 -4.11
CA TYR A 35 7.73 4.47 -3.34
C TYR A 35 8.58 3.54 -4.20
N ASN A 36 8.39 3.58 -5.52
CA ASN A 36 9.11 2.75 -6.48
C ASN A 36 8.87 1.25 -6.25
N TRP A 37 7.69 0.90 -5.73
CA TRP A 37 7.22 -0.49 -5.56
C TRP A 37 6.46 -1.00 -6.77
N MET A 38 5.90 -0.08 -7.58
CA MET A 38 5.29 -0.39 -8.86
C MET A 38 5.77 0.58 -9.94
N ASP A 39 5.79 0.17 -11.20
CA ASP A 39 5.94 1.10 -12.33
C ASP A 39 4.58 1.75 -12.70
N GLU A 40 4.60 2.61 -13.73
CA GLU A 40 3.40 3.33 -14.21
C GLU A 40 2.35 2.40 -14.84
N GLU A 41 2.78 1.26 -15.37
CA GLU A 41 1.93 0.23 -15.95
C GLU A 41 1.34 -0.68 -14.88
N GLY A 42 1.91 -0.68 -13.66
CA GLY A 42 1.48 -1.48 -12.54
C GLY A 42 2.21 -2.82 -12.42
N GLY A 43 3.43 -2.93 -12.93
CA GLY A 43 4.36 -4.03 -12.64
C GLY A 43 5.04 -3.82 -11.29
N PHE A 44 5.18 -4.88 -10.49
CA PHE A 44 5.84 -4.81 -9.18
C PHE A 44 7.37 -4.82 -9.28
N LEU A 45 8.01 -3.93 -8.54
CA LEU A 45 9.47 -3.78 -8.46
C LEU A 45 9.97 -4.46 -7.17
N LEU A 46 9.98 -5.80 -7.17
CA LEU A 46 10.19 -6.63 -5.97
C LEU A 46 11.45 -6.27 -5.17
N ARG A 47 12.56 -5.93 -5.84
CA ARG A 47 13.81 -5.50 -5.19
C ARG A 47 13.62 -4.25 -4.34
N ASN A 48 12.87 -3.27 -4.82
CA ASN A 48 12.62 -2.01 -4.12
C ASN A 48 11.66 -2.20 -2.95
N MET A 49 10.67 -3.08 -3.14
CA MET A 49 9.76 -3.51 -2.07
C MET A 49 10.54 -4.14 -0.93
N LYS A 50 11.44 -5.10 -1.24
CA LYS A 50 12.29 -5.76 -0.24
C LYS A 50 13.14 -4.74 0.52
N SER A 51 13.87 -3.89 -0.18
CA SER A 51 14.68 -2.84 0.46
C SER A 51 13.87 -1.90 1.36
N SER A 52 12.60 -1.66 1.02
CA SER A 52 11.71 -0.86 1.85
C SER A 52 11.16 -1.62 3.06
N LEU A 53 10.94 -2.93 2.95
CA LEU A 53 10.51 -3.80 4.05
C LEU A 53 11.66 -4.15 5.00
N GLU A 54 12.90 -4.24 4.53
CA GLU A 54 14.11 -4.39 5.37
C GLU A 54 14.26 -3.22 6.37
N ALA A 55 13.70 -2.05 6.06
CA ALA A 55 13.65 -0.92 6.99
C ALA A 55 12.59 -1.09 8.10
N THR A 56 11.77 -2.14 8.04
CA THR A 56 10.76 -2.49 9.05
C THR A 56 11.30 -3.56 10.01
N ARG A 57 10.49 -4.02 10.96
CA ARG A 57 10.86 -5.09 11.92
C ARG A 57 10.48 -6.50 11.45
N LEU A 58 10.04 -6.64 10.19
CA LEU A 58 9.80 -7.95 9.60
C LEU A 58 11.15 -8.64 9.36
N ASP A 59 11.23 -9.94 9.65
CA ASP A 59 12.40 -10.72 9.26
C ASP A 59 12.42 -10.91 7.73
N ASP A 60 13.62 -11.07 7.17
CA ASP A 60 13.83 -11.14 5.72
C ASP A 60 13.04 -12.27 5.05
N PHE A 61 12.87 -13.40 5.72
CA PHE A 61 12.15 -14.55 5.17
C PHE A 61 10.65 -14.25 5.07
N THR A 62 10.05 -13.69 6.13
CA THR A 62 8.65 -13.25 6.12
C THR A 62 8.43 -12.14 5.08
N ALA A 63 9.36 -11.18 4.97
CA ALA A 63 9.26 -10.12 3.97
C ALA A 63 9.32 -10.65 2.53
N ASP A 64 10.26 -11.56 2.24
CA ASP A 64 10.37 -12.22 0.93
C ASP A 64 9.12 -13.04 0.60
N TRP A 65 8.60 -13.78 1.58
CA TRP A 65 7.37 -14.57 1.42
C TRP A 65 6.15 -13.69 1.11
N LEU A 66 5.94 -12.61 1.87
CA LEU A 66 4.84 -11.66 1.65
C LEU A 66 4.93 -11.00 0.29
N ILE A 67 6.13 -10.54 -0.11
CA ILE A 67 6.34 -9.93 -1.42
C ILE A 67 6.03 -10.95 -2.52
N PHE A 68 6.58 -12.16 -2.43
CA PHE A 68 6.37 -13.20 -3.43
C PHE A 68 4.90 -13.58 -3.56
N LYS A 69 4.24 -13.89 -2.44
CA LYS A 69 2.84 -14.34 -2.41
C LYS A 69 1.89 -13.24 -2.89
N CYS A 70 2.03 -12.02 -2.38
CA CYS A 70 1.07 -10.95 -2.67
C CYS A 70 1.32 -10.22 -3.99
N SER A 71 2.52 -10.30 -4.58
CA SER A 71 2.78 -9.76 -5.92
C SER A 71 2.28 -10.67 -7.04
N ALA A 72 1.99 -11.95 -6.75
CA ALA A 72 1.44 -12.93 -7.69
C ALA A 72 -0.06 -12.72 -7.99
N VAL A 73 -0.53 -11.46 -8.03
CA VAL A 73 -1.92 -11.11 -8.28
C VAL A 73 -2.18 -10.94 -9.78
N HIS A 74 -3.27 -11.54 -10.26
CA HIS A 74 -3.72 -11.40 -11.64
C HIS A 74 -4.79 -10.30 -11.75
N SER A 75 -4.45 -9.23 -12.47
CA SER A 75 -5.38 -8.22 -12.95
C SER A 75 -4.74 -7.47 -14.12
N SER A 76 -5.53 -7.03 -15.10
CA SER A 76 -5.07 -6.16 -16.19
C SER A 76 -5.08 -4.68 -15.79
N ASP A 77 -5.86 -4.32 -14.77
CA ASP A 77 -5.95 -2.95 -14.26
C ASP A 77 -4.89 -2.71 -13.17
N ARG A 78 -4.11 -1.65 -13.33
CA ARG A 78 -2.99 -1.31 -12.44
C ARG A 78 -3.45 -0.88 -11.04
N CYS A 79 -4.60 -0.24 -10.93
CA CYS A 79 -5.18 0.20 -9.67
C CYS A 79 -5.70 -1.01 -8.88
N ASP A 80 -6.36 -1.93 -9.57
CA ASP A 80 -6.84 -3.19 -9.03
C ASP A 80 -5.68 -4.11 -8.61
N ARG A 81 -4.57 -4.16 -9.37
CA ARG A 81 -3.34 -4.86 -8.94
C ARG A 81 -2.80 -4.31 -7.63
N ALA A 82 -2.69 -2.99 -7.50
CA ALA A 82 -2.23 -2.35 -6.26
C ALA A 82 -3.15 -2.70 -5.08
N PHE A 83 -4.46 -2.60 -5.27
CA PHE A 83 -5.45 -2.95 -4.25
C PHE A 83 -5.39 -4.42 -3.81
N LYS A 84 -5.33 -5.35 -4.75
CA LYS A 84 -5.22 -6.79 -4.46
C LYS A 84 -3.94 -7.13 -3.69
N PHE A 85 -2.82 -6.49 -4.03
CA PHE A 85 -1.59 -6.61 -3.26
C PHE A 85 -1.80 -6.13 -1.82
N THR A 86 -2.39 -4.95 -1.61
CA THR A 86 -2.65 -4.41 -0.27
C THR A 86 -3.54 -5.34 0.54
N GLN A 87 -4.59 -5.88 -0.08
CA GLN A 87 -5.51 -6.81 0.57
C GLN A 87 -4.79 -8.08 1.00
N CYS A 88 -4.07 -8.74 0.08
CA CYS A 88 -3.27 -9.92 0.40
C CYS A 88 -2.28 -9.64 1.54
N PHE A 89 -1.54 -8.54 1.47
CA PHE A 89 -0.54 -8.20 2.49
C PHE A 89 -1.18 -8.03 3.87
N TRP A 90 -2.37 -7.42 3.94
CA TRP A 90 -3.08 -7.28 5.21
C TRP A 90 -3.67 -8.58 5.73
N ASP A 91 -4.16 -9.44 4.86
CA ASP A 91 -4.73 -10.73 5.26
C ASP A 91 -3.63 -11.67 5.77
N GLU A 92 -2.52 -11.79 5.06
CA GLU A 92 -1.37 -12.59 5.50
C GLU A 92 -0.75 -12.06 6.80
N THR A 93 -0.65 -10.73 6.93
CA THR A 93 -0.13 -10.17 8.17
C THR A 93 -1.10 -10.32 9.33
N LYS A 94 -2.43 -10.40 9.13
CA LYS A 94 -3.40 -10.68 10.21
C LYS A 94 -3.24 -12.09 10.75
N GLU A 95 -3.10 -13.09 9.88
CA GLU A 95 -3.01 -14.50 10.28
C GLU A 95 -1.75 -14.80 11.12
N HIS A 96 -0.64 -14.08 10.87
CA HIS A 96 0.57 -14.19 11.69
C HIS A 96 0.47 -13.56 13.10
N TYR A 97 -0.63 -12.88 13.46
CA TYR A 97 -0.81 -12.28 14.80
C TYR A 97 -1.76 -13.05 15.73
N GLU A 98 -2.52 -14.04 15.23
CA GLU A 98 -3.50 -14.76 16.06
C GLU A 98 -2.92 -15.95 16.85
N ASP A 99 -1.73 -16.44 16.49
CA ASP A 99 -1.08 -17.59 17.16
C ASP A 99 -0.26 -17.19 18.41
N ASP A 100 0.07 -15.91 18.60
CA ASP A 100 0.87 -15.40 19.73
C ASP A 100 0.03 -14.58 20.73
N ASN A 101 -0.90 -15.23 21.42
CA ASN A 101 -1.72 -14.57 22.45
C ASN A 101 -0.99 -14.44 23.81
N ILE A 102 0.00 -13.54 23.91
CA ILE A 102 0.39 -12.89 25.19
C ILE A 102 0.69 -11.40 24.93
N ALA A 103 -0.17 -10.55 25.48
CA ALA A 103 0.03 -9.13 25.77
C ALA A 103 0.36 -8.18 24.59
N ILE A 104 -0.69 -7.49 24.12
CA ILE A 104 -0.72 -6.14 23.53
C ILE A 104 0.67 -5.54 23.23
N LYS A 105 1.08 -5.65 21.97
CA LYS A 105 1.56 -4.51 21.22
C LYS A 105 0.90 -4.57 19.84
N GLN A 106 0.19 -3.51 19.48
CA GLN A 106 -0.02 -3.13 18.08
C GLN A 106 1.37 -3.08 17.42
N ARG A 107 1.88 -4.21 16.95
CA ARG A 107 3.12 -4.27 16.18
C ARG A 107 2.71 -3.93 14.77
N GLU A 108 2.92 -2.66 14.45
CA GLU A 108 2.60 -2.01 13.19
C GLU A 108 3.17 -2.79 11.99
N GLY A 109 2.37 -3.68 11.40
CA GLY A 109 2.47 -3.99 9.97
C GLY A 109 1.94 -2.82 9.13
N VAL A 110 2.19 -1.58 9.56
CA VAL A 110 1.83 -0.39 8.84
C VAL A 110 2.90 -0.22 7.77
N MET A 111 2.47 -0.21 6.51
CA MET A 111 3.32 0.09 5.38
C MET A 111 3.87 1.51 5.60
N HIS A 112 5.08 1.62 6.12
CA HIS A 112 5.59 2.89 6.65
C HIS A 112 6.16 3.73 5.51
N PHE A 113 5.31 4.59 4.99
CA PHE A 113 5.56 5.42 3.83
C PHE A 113 6.23 6.75 4.27
N ARG A 114 7.55 6.87 4.10
CA ARG A 114 8.29 8.12 4.39
C ARG A 114 7.89 9.26 3.45
N ARG A 115 7.43 10.38 4.00
CA ARG A 115 7.03 11.61 3.27
C ARG A 115 8.04 11.97 2.17
N THR A 116 7.69 11.67 0.94
CA THR A 116 8.30 12.28 -0.26
C THR A 116 7.54 13.58 -0.58
N GLY A 117 8.07 14.50 -1.39
CA GLY A 117 7.50 15.84 -1.62
C GLY A 117 6.44 15.98 -2.74
N ARG A 118 5.85 14.91 -3.25
CA ARG A 118 4.72 14.93 -4.21
C ARG A 118 3.37 14.77 -3.49
N VAL A 119 2.22 14.81 -4.16
CA VAL A 119 0.91 14.47 -3.53
C VAL A 119 0.16 13.51 -4.44
N CYS A 120 -0.34 12.38 -3.90
CA CYS A 120 -1.31 11.54 -4.60
C CYS A 120 -2.70 12.12 -4.32
N ALA A 121 -3.37 12.64 -5.33
CA ALA A 121 -4.73 13.16 -5.22
C ALA A 121 -5.67 12.40 -6.15
N VAL A 122 -6.87 12.09 -5.67
CA VAL A 122 -7.93 11.49 -6.48
C VAL A 122 -8.66 12.61 -7.22
N GLY A 123 -8.51 12.66 -8.55
CA GLY A 123 -9.27 13.56 -9.43
C GLY A 123 -10.63 12.95 -9.82
N THR A 124 -11.65 13.79 -10.03
CA THR A 124 -13.02 13.40 -10.41
C THR A 124 -13.18 12.97 -11.88
N THR A 125 -12.09 12.92 -12.62
CA THR A 125 -12.01 12.33 -13.97
C THR A 125 -10.77 11.44 -13.96
N SER A 126 -10.78 10.34 -14.72
CA SER A 126 -9.82 9.22 -14.70
C SER A 126 -8.35 9.56 -15.06
N SER A 127 -7.87 10.75 -14.70
CA SER A 127 -6.53 11.27 -14.89
C SER A 127 -5.94 11.70 -13.53
N LEU A 128 -5.03 10.87 -13.01
CA LEU A 128 -4.13 11.22 -11.90
C LEU A 128 -3.35 12.48 -12.31
N SER A 129 -3.59 13.61 -11.65
CA SER A 129 -2.83 14.84 -11.87
C SER A 129 -1.75 14.98 -10.81
N PHE A 130 -0.49 14.93 -11.23
CA PHE A 130 0.67 15.19 -10.38
C PHE A 130 0.83 16.70 -10.21
N TYR A 131 0.66 17.21 -8.98
CA TYR A 131 1.02 18.59 -8.64
C TYR A 131 2.37 18.61 -7.92
N PRO A 132 3.32 19.48 -8.33
CA PRO A 132 4.50 19.76 -7.51
C PRO A 132 4.06 20.48 -6.22
N ALA A 133 4.58 20.06 -5.08
CA ALA A 133 4.42 20.84 -3.85
C ALA A 133 5.26 22.11 -3.97
N SER A 134 4.62 23.27 -3.98
CA SER A 134 5.29 24.55 -3.76
C SER A 134 5.90 24.53 -2.36
N LEU A 135 7.22 24.70 -2.29
CA LEU A 135 7.95 24.93 -1.04
C LEU A 135 7.62 26.33 -0.52
N GLU A 136 7.08 26.41 0.70
CA GLU A 136 7.22 27.56 1.60
C GLU A 136 7.94 27.10 2.86
#